data_AF-A0A842NXX0-F1
#
_entry.id   AF-A0A842NXX0-F1
#
_cell.length_a   1.000
_cell.length_b   1.000
_cell.length_c   1.000
_cell.angle_alpha   90.00
_cell.angle_beta   90.00
_cell.angle_gamma   90.00
#
_symmetry.space_group_name_H-M   'P 1'
#
loop_
_entity.id
_entity.type
_entity.pdbx_description
1 polymer ?
#
loop_
_entity_poly.entity_id
_entity_poly.type
_entity_poly.pdbx_seq_one_letter_code
_entity_poly.pdbx_strand_id
1 'polypeptide(L)'
;METKLHHFAFNITPNKLELVIELLEKFGCKLVYREGDARWCMIRQEPIPINIQVIETEDKQTPIEKKINTHIAFISDTQKEDVEEIKQWAEDKGIAFRHGGWSDRELWFDLPDVFINFVIEIMHTSIIE
;
A
#
# COMPACT_ATOMS: atom_id res chain seq x y z
N MET A 1 -28.46 11.11 6.91
CA MET A 1 -27.19 11.30 7.65
C MET A 1 -26.22 11.98 6.70
N GLU A 2 -25.51 13.02 7.15
CA GLU A 2 -24.61 13.82 6.29
C GLU A 2 -23.13 13.40 6.38
N THR A 3 -22.81 12.41 7.22
CA THR A 3 -21.46 11.87 7.40
C THR A 3 -20.95 11.22 6.12
N LYS A 4 -19.67 11.47 5.78
CA LYS A 4 -19.00 10.90 4.60
C LYS A 4 -17.73 10.16 5.02
N LEU A 5 -17.40 9.09 4.33
CA LEU A 5 -16.11 8.39 4.46
C LEU A 5 -15.00 9.32 3.97
N HIS A 6 -13.96 9.51 4.78
CA HIS A 6 -12.82 10.38 4.44
C HIS A 6 -11.56 9.59 4.13
N HIS A 7 -11.22 8.60 4.97
CA HIS A 7 -9.97 7.85 4.86
C HIS A 7 -9.99 6.56 5.67
N PHE A 8 -9.02 5.71 5.37
CA PHE A 8 -8.57 4.59 6.22
C PHE A 8 -7.11 4.82 6.61
N ALA A 9 -6.68 4.27 7.75
CA ALA A 9 -5.32 4.44 8.24
C ALA A 9 -4.56 3.12 8.29
N PHE A 10 -3.30 3.17 7.89
CA PHE A 10 -2.40 2.03 7.82
C PHE A 10 -1.05 2.35 8.47
N ASN A 11 -0.48 1.36 9.15
CA ASN A 11 0.71 1.56 9.96
C ASN A 11 1.95 1.05 9.24
N ILE A 12 3.02 1.84 9.31
CA ILE A 12 4.33 1.52 8.75
C ILE A 12 5.42 1.71 9.81
N THR A 13 6.57 1.10 9.62
CA THR A 13 7.70 1.24 10.53
C THR A 13 8.27 2.66 10.52
N PRO A 14 8.97 3.10 11.58
CA PRO A 14 9.57 4.44 11.65
C PRO A 14 10.57 4.72 10.53
N ASN A 15 10.65 6.00 10.13
CA ASN A 15 11.55 6.51 9.09
C ASN A 15 11.34 5.88 7.70
N LYS A 16 10.10 5.50 7.37
CA LYS A 16 9.73 4.92 6.06
C LYS A 16 8.65 5.71 5.33
N LEU A 17 8.19 6.85 5.86
CA LEU A 17 7.10 7.59 5.25
C LEU A 17 7.40 8.00 3.79
N GLU A 18 8.58 8.56 3.52
CA GLU A 18 8.97 8.94 2.15
C GLU A 18 9.01 7.75 1.19
N LEU A 19 9.50 6.61 1.67
CA LEU A 19 9.57 5.39 0.88
C LEU A 19 8.17 4.90 0.48
N VAL A 20 7.20 4.98 1.39
CA VAL A 20 5.82 4.57 1.14
C VAL A 20 5.09 5.57 0.26
N ILE A 21 5.39 6.86 0.37
CA ILE A 21 4.90 7.88 -0.57
C ILE A 21 5.40 7.57 -1.98
N GLU A 22 6.72 7.35 -2.15
CA GLU A 22 7.32 7.02 -3.46
C GLU A 22 6.70 5.74 -4.06
N LEU A 23 6.45 4.72 -3.24
CA LEU A 23 5.76 3.51 -3.68
C LEU A 23 4.33 3.81 -4.16
N LEU A 24 3.56 4.57 -3.39
CA LEU A 24 2.17 4.89 -3.72
C LEU A 24 2.04 5.79 -4.96
N GLU A 25 3.05 6.62 -5.24
CA GLU A 25 3.15 7.39 -6.48
C GLU A 25 3.25 6.50 -7.73
N LYS A 26 3.85 5.30 -7.63
CA LYS A 26 3.85 4.32 -8.73
C LYS A 26 2.45 3.83 -9.08
N PHE A 27 1.54 3.79 -8.11
CA PHE A 27 0.12 3.51 -8.33
C PHE A 27 -0.68 4.75 -8.73
N GLY A 28 -0.02 5.86 -9.07
CA GLY A 28 -0.67 7.11 -9.44
C GLY A 28 -1.30 7.86 -8.26
N CYS A 29 -1.00 7.47 -7.02
CA CYS A 29 -1.41 8.22 -5.86
C CYS A 29 -0.56 9.49 -5.68
N LYS A 30 -1.07 10.47 -4.94
CA LYS A 30 -0.37 11.72 -4.63
C LYS A 30 -0.51 12.06 -3.16
N LEU A 31 0.55 12.64 -2.58
CA LEU A 31 0.49 13.28 -1.27
C LEU A 31 -0.48 14.47 -1.32
N VAL A 32 -1.54 14.44 -0.51
CA VAL A 32 -2.54 15.52 -0.46
C VAL A 32 -2.48 16.33 0.83
N TYR A 33 -1.91 15.77 1.89
CA TYR A 33 -1.73 16.48 3.15
C TYR A 33 -0.59 15.89 3.99
N ARG A 34 0.24 16.78 4.54
CA ARG A 34 1.15 16.52 5.65
C ARG A 34 1.44 17.83 6.37
N GLU A 35 1.43 17.79 7.70
CA GLU A 35 1.74 18.95 8.52
C GLU A 35 3.20 18.91 8.97
N GLY A 36 4.02 19.84 8.51
CA GLY A 36 5.43 19.96 8.93
C GLY A 36 6.21 18.65 8.80
N ASP A 37 6.81 18.22 9.90
CA ASP A 37 7.59 16.99 10.04
C ASP A 37 6.76 15.81 10.57
N ALA A 38 5.42 15.90 10.53
CA ALA A 38 4.54 14.85 11.03
C ALA A 38 4.93 13.47 10.49
N ARG A 39 4.89 12.48 11.39
CA ARG A 39 5.14 11.06 11.11
C ARG A 39 3.95 10.35 10.45
N TRP A 40 3.08 11.12 9.80
CA TRP A 40 1.93 10.63 9.08
C TRP A 40 1.59 11.55 7.91
N CYS A 41 0.91 11.03 6.90
CA CYS A 41 0.41 11.80 5.78
C CYS A 41 -0.90 11.24 5.23
N MET A 42 -1.58 12.03 4.40
CA MET A 42 -2.71 11.58 3.59
C MET A 42 -2.30 11.53 2.13
N ILE A 43 -2.61 10.42 1.48
CA ILE A 43 -2.31 10.16 0.08
C ILE A 43 -3.63 9.82 -0.63
N ARG A 44 -3.80 10.20 -1.90
CA ARG A 44 -5.02 9.92 -2.66
C ARG A 44 -4.70 9.52 -4.10
N GLN A 45 -5.48 8.58 -4.64
CA GLN A 45 -5.55 8.30 -6.07
C GLN A 45 -6.78 9.00 -6.65
N GLU A 46 -6.59 10.02 -7.50
CA GLU A 46 -7.72 10.71 -8.16
C GLU A 46 -8.33 9.81 -9.26
N PRO A 47 -9.64 9.86 -9.53
CA PRO A 47 -10.65 10.76 -8.95
C PRO A 47 -11.33 10.23 -7.66
N ILE A 48 -10.76 9.22 -6.99
CA ILE A 48 -11.39 8.56 -5.84
C ILE A 48 -11.29 9.49 -4.62
N PRO A 49 -12.42 9.96 -4.04
CA PRO A 49 -12.41 10.98 -3.00
C PRO A 49 -12.17 10.40 -1.59
N ILE A 50 -11.40 9.32 -1.49
CA ILE A 50 -11.05 8.64 -0.24
C ILE A 50 -9.53 8.65 -0.11
N ASN A 51 -9.03 9.12 1.03
CA ASN A 51 -7.59 9.14 1.28
C ASN A 51 -7.12 7.82 1.93
N ILE A 52 -5.86 7.52 1.72
CA ILE A 52 -5.07 6.56 2.48
C ILE A 52 -4.23 7.37 3.46
N GLN A 53 -4.45 7.18 4.76
CA GLN A 53 -3.57 7.72 5.79
C GLN A 53 -2.47 6.71 6.07
N VAL A 54 -1.22 7.16 5.96
CA VAL A 54 -0.04 6.37 6.31
C VAL A 54 0.53 6.96 7.59
N ILE A 55 0.78 6.12 8.60
CA ILE A 55 1.25 6.54 9.93
C ILE A 55 2.44 5.68 10.33
N GLU A 56 3.55 6.32 10.68
CA GLU A 56 4.67 5.61 11.29
C GLU A 56 4.38 5.31 12.77
N THR A 57 4.50 4.05 13.17
CA THR A 57 4.33 3.63 14.56
C THR A 57 5.48 2.72 15.01
N GLU A 58 5.60 2.50 16.32
CA GLU A 58 6.57 1.56 16.91
C GLU A 58 5.94 0.18 17.16
N ASP A 59 4.80 -0.11 16.52
CA ASP A 59 4.10 -1.37 16.68
C ASP A 59 4.92 -2.53 16.11
N LYS A 60 4.70 -3.72 16.68
CA LYS A 60 5.34 -4.94 16.19
C LYS A 60 4.74 -5.34 14.85
N GLN A 61 5.60 -5.83 13.96
CA GLN A 61 5.23 -6.44 12.70
C GLN A 61 4.19 -7.56 12.89
N THR A 62 3.11 -7.50 12.12
CA THR A 62 2.09 -8.55 12.10
C THR A 62 2.58 -9.71 11.22
N PRO A 63 2.52 -10.97 11.70
CA PRO A 63 2.88 -12.13 10.88
C PRO A 63 2.06 -12.19 9.58
N ILE A 64 2.66 -12.71 8.50
CA ILE A 64 2.05 -12.65 7.16
C ILE A 64 0.68 -13.31 7.11
N GLU A 65 0.52 -14.41 7.84
CA GLU A 65 -0.71 -15.21 7.89
C GLU A 65 -1.91 -14.40 8.40
N LYS A 66 -1.65 -13.36 9.18
CA LYS A 66 -2.67 -12.42 9.65
C LYS A 66 -2.74 -11.18 8.76
N LYS A 67 -1.58 -10.68 8.33
CA LYS A 67 -1.42 -9.45 7.55
C LYS A 67 -2.18 -9.47 6.22
N ILE A 68 -2.24 -10.62 5.55
CA ILE A 68 -2.99 -10.78 4.28
C ILE A 68 -4.50 -10.48 4.42
N ASN A 69 -5.07 -10.52 5.63
CA ASN A 69 -6.48 -10.18 5.85
C ASN A 69 -6.75 -8.67 5.92
N THR A 70 -5.72 -7.83 5.75
CA THR A 70 -5.84 -6.37 5.73
C THR A 70 -5.02 -5.87 4.55
N HIS A 71 -5.70 -5.30 3.56
CA HIS A 71 -5.05 -4.91 2.32
C HIS A 71 -5.59 -3.58 1.78
N ILE A 72 -4.73 -2.91 1.01
CA ILE A 72 -5.11 -1.83 0.10
C ILE A 72 -5.10 -2.46 -1.29
N ALA A 73 -6.27 -2.54 -1.93
CA ALA A 73 -6.40 -3.18 -3.24
C ALA A 73 -6.42 -2.14 -4.37
N PHE A 74 -5.64 -2.42 -5.41
CA PHE A 74 -5.60 -1.70 -6.67
C PHE A 74 -6.03 -2.62 -7.81
N ILE A 75 -6.48 -2.03 -8.91
CA ILE A 75 -6.92 -2.77 -10.11
C ILE A 75 -5.96 -2.45 -11.26
N SER A 76 -5.61 -3.46 -12.05
CA SER A 76 -4.71 -3.37 -13.19
C SER A 76 -5.07 -4.38 -14.29
N ASP A 77 -4.76 -4.07 -15.55
CA ASP A 77 -4.79 -5.05 -16.65
C ASP A 77 -3.50 -5.89 -16.72
N THR A 78 -2.46 -5.47 -15.98
CA THR A 78 -1.09 -6.02 -16.02
C THR A 78 -0.58 -6.29 -14.60
N GLN A 79 -1.42 -6.86 -13.74
CA GLN A 79 -1.13 -7.10 -12.33
C GLN A 79 0.15 -7.90 -12.07
N LYS A 80 0.54 -8.80 -12.98
CA LYS A 80 1.78 -9.60 -12.85
C LYS A 80 3.01 -8.75 -13.12
N GLU A 81 2.95 -7.94 -14.17
CA GLU A 81 4.00 -6.99 -14.54
C GLU A 81 4.17 -5.93 -13.46
N ASP A 82 3.08 -5.42 -12.90
CA ASP A 82 3.12 -4.42 -11.83
C ASP A 82 3.81 -4.98 -10.57
N VAL A 83 3.47 -6.21 -10.15
CA VAL A 83 4.13 -6.86 -9.01
C VAL A 83 5.63 -7.04 -9.26
N GLU A 84 6.04 -7.41 -10.48
CA GLU A 84 7.46 -7.55 -10.81
C GLU A 84 8.18 -6.19 -10.86
N GLU A 85 7.52 -5.12 -11.33
CA GLU A 85 8.09 -3.76 -11.28
C GLU A 85 8.33 -3.32 -9.83
N ILE A 86 7.37 -3.55 -8.94
CA ILE A 86 7.54 -3.20 -7.51
C ILE A 86 8.62 -4.05 -6.87
N LYS A 87 8.70 -5.34 -7.23
CA LYS A 87 9.77 -6.22 -6.75
C LYS A 87 11.15 -5.69 -7.16
N GLN A 88 11.34 -5.35 -8.43
CA GLN A 88 12.60 -4.77 -8.91
C GLN A 88 12.93 -3.44 -8.19
N TRP A 89 11.93 -2.57 -8.02
CA TRP A 89 12.09 -1.32 -7.28
C TRP A 89 12.49 -1.55 -5.81
N ALA A 90 11.93 -2.57 -5.16
CA ALA A 90 12.30 -2.93 -3.79
C ALA A 90 13.74 -3.48 -3.72
N GLU A 91 14.11 -4.35 -4.65
CA GLU A 91 15.47 -4.91 -4.78
C GLU A 91 16.53 -3.81 -4.99
N ASP A 92 16.27 -2.85 -5.89
CA ASP A 92 17.17 -1.73 -6.17
C ASP A 92 17.41 -0.84 -4.93
N LYS A 93 16.45 -0.81 -3.99
CA LYS A 93 16.54 -0.10 -2.72
C LYS A 93 17.01 -0.96 -1.55
N GLY A 94 17.28 -2.25 -1.78
CA GLY A 94 17.66 -3.19 -0.73
C GLY A 94 16.55 -3.45 0.30
N ILE A 95 15.29 -3.38 -0.13
CA ILE A 95 14.12 -3.63 0.72
C ILE A 95 13.67 -5.07 0.51
N ALA A 96 13.45 -5.79 1.61
CA ALA A 96 12.88 -7.12 1.54
C ALA A 96 11.50 -7.08 0.85
N PHE A 97 11.26 -8.04 -0.02
CA PHE A 97 10.01 -8.18 -0.77
C PHE A 97 9.49 -9.60 -0.63
N ARG A 98 8.19 -9.76 -0.42
CA ARG A 98 7.50 -11.04 -0.51
C ARG A 98 6.16 -10.84 -1.21
N HIS A 99 5.70 -11.85 -1.92
CA HIS A 99 4.42 -11.80 -2.62
C HIS A 99 3.73 -13.16 -2.60
N GLY A 100 2.45 -13.15 -2.93
CA GLY A 100 1.63 -14.32 -3.13
C GLY A 100 0.36 -13.95 -3.88
N GLY A 101 -0.65 -14.79 -3.82
CA GLY A 101 -1.95 -14.49 -4.40
C GLY A 101 -3.05 -15.37 -3.82
N TRP A 102 -4.28 -14.88 -3.91
CA TRP A 102 -5.48 -15.68 -3.67
C TRP A 102 -5.90 -16.43 -4.93
N SER A 103 -5.51 -15.91 -6.10
CA SER A 103 -5.69 -16.52 -7.41
C SER A 103 -4.61 -15.99 -8.39
N ASP A 104 -4.63 -16.45 -9.64
CA ASP A 104 -3.78 -15.87 -10.71
C ASP A 104 -4.17 -14.43 -11.08
N ARG A 105 -5.31 -13.95 -10.59
CA ARG A 105 -5.89 -12.64 -10.86
C ARG A 105 -5.79 -11.69 -9.66
N GLU A 106 -5.55 -12.22 -8.45
CA GLU A 106 -5.56 -11.46 -7.21
C GLU A 106 -4.22 -11.71 -6.51
N LEU A 107 -3.27 -10.80 -6.76
CA LEU A 107 -1.91 -10.90 -6.25
C LEU A 107 -1.72 -9.92 -5.09
N TRP A 108 -0.92 -10.28 -4.11
CA TRP A 108 -0.53 -9.37 -3.04
C TRP A 108 0.98 -9.34 -2.89
N PHE A 109 1.50 -8.21 -2.43
CA PHE A 109 2.87 -8.08 -2.00
C PHE A 109 2.99 -7.40 -0.64
N ASP A 110 4.11 -7.66 0.01
CA ASP A 110 4.47 -7.08 1.29
C ASP A 110 5.94 -6.69 1.33
N LEU A 111 6.19 -5.57 2.00
CA LEU A 111 7.51 -5.08 2.37
C LEU A 111 7.65 -5.30 3.88
N PRO A 112 8.18 -6.46 4.34
CA PRO A 112 8.11 -6.87 5.76
C PRO A 112 8.87 -5.93 6.71
N ASP A 113 9.85 -5.18 6.22
CA ASP A 113 10.57 -4.17 7.01
C ASP A 113 9.90 -2.79 6.97
N VAL A 114 8.74 -2.66 6.32
CA VAL A 114 8.07 -1.37 6.06
C VAL A 114 6.61 -1.40 6.51
N PHE A 115 5.77 -2.28 5.96
CA PHE A 115 4.35 -2.33 6.32
C PHE A 115 4.20 -3.05 7.65
N ILE A 116 3.37 -2.61 8.58
CA ILE A 116 3.21 -3.27 9.89
C ILE A 116 2.08 -4.30 9.87
N ASN A 117 0.92 -3.93 9.36
CA ASN A 117 -0.33 -4.67 9.56
C ASN A 117 -1.15 -4.89 8.28
N PHE A 118 -0.62 -4.52 7.11
CA PHE A 118 -1.33 -4.64 5.84
C PHE A 118 -0.43 -5.09 4.70
N VAL A 119 -1.02 -5.66 3.66
CA VAL A 119 -0.36 -5.90 2.36
C VAL A 119 -0.95 -4.96 1.31
N ILE A 120 -0.29 -4.82 0.16
CA ILE A 120 -0.91 -4.20 -1.02
C ILE A 120 -1.34 -5.33 -1.95
N GLU A 121 -2.57 -5.24 -2.44
CA GLU A 121 -3.16 -6.15 -3.42
C GLU A 121 -3.23 -5.46 -4.79
N ILE A 122 -2.91 -6.22 -5.84
CA ILE A 122 -3.10 -5.83 -7.24
C ILE A 122 -3.98 -6.90 -7.91
N MET A 123 -5.16 -6.46 -8.33
CA MET A 123 -6.22 -7.26 -8.91
C MET A 123 -6.30 -7.07 -10.42
N HIS A 124 -6.46 -8.15 -11.18
CA HIS A 124 -6.76 -8.05 -12.59
C HIS A 124 -8.18 -7.50 -12.80
N THR A 125 -8.36 -6.55 -13.72
CA THR A 125 -9.67 -5.94 -14.06
C THR A 125 -10.80 -6.94 -14.32
N SER A 126 -10.51 -8.12 -14.87
CA SER A 126 -11.53 -9.16 -15.14
C SER A 126 -12.34 -9.67 -13.94
N ILE A 127 -12.00 -9.27 -12.71
CA ILE A 127 -12.73 -9.69 -11.49
C ILE A 127 -13.77 -8.68 -11.01
N ILE A 128 -13.75 -7.46 -11.56
CA ILE A 128 -14.74 -6.41 -11.28
C ILE A 128 -15.88 -6.37 -12.32
N GLU A 129 -15.86 -7.28 -13.28
CA GLU A 129 -16.86 -7.44 -14.35
C GLU A 129 -18.03 -8.35 -13.94
#